data_AF-A0A4S3FIN3-F1
#
_entry.id   AF-A0A4S3FIN3-F1
#
_cell.length_a   1.000
_cell.length_b   1.000
_cell.length_c   1.000
_cell.angle_alpha   90.00
_cell.angle_beta   90.00
_cell.angle_gamma   90.00
#
_symmetry.space_group_name_H-M   'P 1'
#
loop_
_entity.id
_entity.type
_entity.pdbx_description
1 polymer ?
#
loop_
_entity_poly.entity_id
_entity_poly.type
_entity_poly.pdbx_seq_one_letter_code
_entity_poly.pdbx_strand_id
1 'polypeptide(L)'
;MVTFRRQAILCLPPIRSALRRALEDVRVARPFHIDAWVLLPDHMHCIWTLPEGDVDYSTRWSLIKNSVSRFAVLPGRPTGEISTSRIKHRDAAIWQRRFYEHQVRDERDFNNHVDYVHFNPVRHGHAESAAAWPYSTFHRYVRAGVYTPDWGGTQPAKSMWME
;
A
#
# COMPACT_ATOMS: atom_id res chain seq x y z
N MET A 1 1.87 -2.70 4.91
CA MET A 1 3.09 -3.44 4.51
C MET A 1 4.29 -2.51 4.58
N VAL A 2 5.46 -3.01 5.01
CA VAL A 2 6.68 -2.19 5.21
C VAL A 2 7.85 -2.80 4.44
N THR A 3 8.71 -1.95 3.89
CA THR A 3 9.96 -2.36 3.25
C THR A 3 11.02 -2.80 4.27
N PHE A 4 11.94 -3.66 3.85
CA PHE A 4 13.04 -4.09 4.70
C PHE A 4 13.89 -2.90 5.12
N ARG A 5 14.16 -2.77 6.43
CA ARG A 5 14.88 -1.62 7.02
C ARG A 5 14.32 -0.26 6.61
N ARG A 6 13.03 -0.17 6.30
CA ARG A 6 12.37 1.08 5.89
C ARG A 6 13.06 1.80 4.72
N GLN A 7 13.52 1.03 3.73
CA GLN A 7 14.09 1.58 2.51
C GLN A 7 13.04 2.39 1.73
N ALA A 8 13.38 3.64 1.39
CA ALA A 8 12.52 4.56 0.65
C ALA A 8 12.44 4.23 -0.87
N ILE A 9 11.99 3.01 -1.21
CA ILE A 9 12.02 2.47 -2.58
C ILE A 9 10.64 2.35 -3.22
N LEU A 10 9.56 2.38 -2.45
CA LEU A 10 8.22 2.06 -2.96
C LEU A 10 7.72 3.08 -3.98
N CYS A 11 8.10 4.35 -3.84
CA CYS A 11 7.70 5.41 -4.77
C CYS A 11 8.55 5.44 -6.06
N LEU A 12 9.60 4.61 -6.17
CA LEU A 12 10.43 4.55 -7.38
C LEU A 12 9.61 3.96 -8.54
N PRO A 13 9.70 4.54 -9.77
CA PRO A 13 8.92 4.07 -10.90
C PRO A 13 8.98 2.56 -11.17
N PRO A 14 10.17 1.89 -11.11
CA PRO A 14 10.24 0.45 -11.32
C PRO A 14 9.47 -0.37 -10.28
N ILE A 15 9.50 0.05 -9.00
CA ILE A 15 8.78 -0.64 -7.93
C ILE A 15 7.27 -0.45 -8.10
N ARG A 16 6.83 0.77 -8.40
CA ARG A 16 5.39 1.04 -8.64
C ARG A 16 4.84 0.25 -9.82
N SER A 17 5.59 0.18 -10.92
CA SER A 17 5.19 -0.59 -12.10
C SER A 17 5.11 -2.08 -11.79
N ALA A 18 6.10 -2.63 -11.07
CA ALA A 18 6.08 -4.03 -10.63
C ALA A 18 4.90 -4.30 -9.66
N LEU A 19 4.64 -3.40 -8.72
CA LEU A 19 3.54 -3.51 -7.76
C LEU A 19 2.18 -3.46 -8.44
N ARG A 20 1.97 -2.51 -9.38
CA ARG A 20 0.74 -2.41 -10.16
C ARG A 20 0.47 -3.70 -10.93
N ARG A 21 1.46 -4.18 -11.68
CA ARG A 21 1.35 -5.44 -12.43
C ARG A 21 1.04 -6.62 -11.51
N ALA A 22 1.74 -6.73 -10.39
CA ALA A 22 1.52 -7.80 -9.42
C ALA A 22 0.09 -7.76 -8.83
N LEU A 23 -0.44 -6.58 -8.54
CA LEU A 23 -1.81 -6.41 -8.07
C LEU A 23 -2.82 -6.81 -9.15
N GLU A 24 -2.61 -6.41 -10.41
CA GLU A 24 -3.46 -6.76 -11.54
C GLU A 24 -3.49 -8.27 -11.78
N ASP A 25 -2.32 -8.91 -11.87
CA ASP A 25 -2.19 -10.35 -12.08
C ASP A 25 -2.87 -11.16 -10.95
N VAL A 26 -2.66 -10.76 -9.69
CA VAL A 26 -3.27 -11.44 -8.54
C VAL A 26 -4.77 -11.19 -8.47
N ARG A 27 -5.27 -10.00 -8.84
CA ARG A 27 -6.73 -9.74 -8.88
C ARG A 27 -7.45 -10.59 -9.92
N VAL A 28 -6.81 -10.90 -11.04
CA VAL A 28 -7.38 -11.81 -12.06
C VAL A 28 -7.51 -13.22 -11.50
N ALA A 29 -6.46 -13.74 -10.85
CA ALA A 29 -6.47 -15.12 -10.35
C ALA A 29 -7.22 -15.30 -9.01
N ARG A 30 -7.25 -14.26 -8.17
CA ARG A 30 -7.77 -14.27 -6.80
C ARG A 30 -8.48 -12.94 -6.53
N PRO A 31 -9.75 -12.78 -6.94
CA PRO A 31 -10.45 -11.50 -6.90
C PRO A 31 -10.45 -10.84 -5.52
N PHE A 32 -10.33 -9.51 -5.50
CA PHE A 32 -10.56 -8.65 -4.35
C PHE A 32 -10.81 -7.22 -4.82
N HIS A 33 -11.50 -6.44 -4.00
CA HIS A 33 -11.68 -5.01 -4.18
C HIS A 33 -10.63 -4.23 -3.39
N ILE A 34 -10.18 -3.09 -3.94
CA ILE A 34 -9.30 -2.15 -3.23
C ILE A 34 -10.13 -0.93 -2.85
N ASP A 35 -10.54 -0.88 -1.59
CA ASP A 35 -11.35 0.20 -1.02
C ASP A 35 -10.49 1.45 -0.81
N ALA A 36 -9.35 1.30 -0.14
CA ALA A 36 -8.39 2.39 0.06
C ALA A 36 -6.96 1.92 -0.15
N TRP A 37 -6.09 2.84 -0.60
CA TRP A 37 -4.67 2.57 -0.76
C TRP A 37 -3.87 3.87 -0.61
N VAL A 38 -2.69 3.77 0.02
CA VAL A 38 -1.66 4.79 0.00
C VAL A 38 -0.28 4.13 -0.06
N LEU A 39 0.59 4.68 -0.91
CA LEU A 39 2.00 4.30 -1.01
C LEU A 39 2.85 5.43 -0.45
N LEU A 40 3.60 5.15 0.62
CA LEU A 40 4.63 6.02 1.17
C LEU A 40 6.00 5.54 0.66
N PRO A 41 7.10 6.28 0.85
CA PRO A 41 8.42 5.88 0.36
C PRO A 41 8.87 4.50 0.89
N ASP A 42 8.63 4.18 2.15
CA ASP A 42 9.13 2.98 2.83
C ASP A 42 8.03 1.99 3.27
N HIS A 43 6.76 2.37 3.21
CA HIS A 43 5.63 1.52 3.58
C HIS A 43 4.34 1.89 2.83
N MET A 44 3.29 1.12 3.04
CA MET A 44 1.99 1.33 2.42
C MET A 44 0.87 0.81 3.31
N HIS A 45 -0.29 1.44 3.20
CA HIS A 45 -1.54 1.02 3.83
C HIS A 45 -2.61 0.82 2.76
N CYS A 46 -3.49 -0.14 3.00
CA CYS A 46 -4.62 -0.38 2.12
C CYS A 46 -5.72 -1.14 2.85
N ILE A 47 -6.92 -1.01 2.32
CA ILE A 47 -8.12 -1.71 2.77
C ILE A 47 -8.63 -2.51 1.57
N TRP A 48 -8.88 -3.79 1.79
CA TRP A 48 -9.42 -4.69 0.79
C TRP A 48 -10.72 -5.30 1.28
N THR A 49 -11.63 -5.50 0.35
CA THR A 49 -12.80 -6.36 0.52
C THR A 49 -12.59 -7.62 -0.30
N LEU A 50 -12.65 -8.77 0.36
CA LEU A 50 -12.55 -10.08 -0.30
C LEU A 50 -13.95 -10.59 -0.70
N PRO A 51 -14.05 -11.51 -1.66
CA PRO A 51 -15.30 -12.20 -1.96
C PRO A 51 -15.90 -12.88 -0.72
N GLU A 52 -17.22 -13.06 -0.73
CA GLU A 52 -17.90 -13.74 0.36
C GLU A 52 -17.32 -15.15 0.62
N GLY A 53 -17.05 -15.46 1.89
CA GLY A 53 -16.43 -16.71 2.31
C GLY A 53 -14.90 -16.80 2.10
N ASP A 54 -14.28 -15.81 1.47
CA ASP A 54 -12.82 -15.78 1.26
C ASP A 54 -12.12 -14.95 2.34
N VAL A 55 -11.17 -15.58 3.03
CA VAL A 55 -10.34 -14.95 4.07
C VAL A 55 -8.85 -14.99 3.72
N ASP A 56 -8.49 -15.45 2.52
CA ASP A 56 -7.11 -15.70 2.10
C ASP A 56 -6.43 -14.43 1.54
N TYR A 57 -6.39 -13.38 2.36
CA TYR A 57 -5.58 -12.18 2.09
C TYR A 57 -4.07 -12.49 2.15
N SER A 58 -3.69 -13.49 2.95
CA SER A 58 -2.29 -13.87 3.17
C SER A 58 -1.63 -14.40 1.90
N THR A 59 -2.29 -15.28 1.14
CA THR A 59 -1.74 -15.79 -0.12
C THR A 59 -1.67 -14.69 -1.18
N ARG A 60 -2.68 -13.81 -1.26
CA ARG A 60 -2.66 -12.65 -2.17
C ARG A 60 -1.44 -11.78 -1.91
N TRP A 61 -1.19 -11.44 -0.64
CA TRP A 61 0.01 -10.68 -0.27
C TRP A 61 1.30 -11.42 -0.58
N SER A 62 1.36 -12.73 -0.33
CA SER A 62 2.56 -13.50 -0.65
C SER A 62 2.85 -13.47 -2.15
N LEU A 63 1.84 -13.65 -3.01
CA LEU A 63 1.99 -13.62 -4.46
C LEU A 63 2.42 -12.23 -4.95
N ILE A 64 1.82 -11.17 -4.42
CA ILE A 64 2.19 -9.78 -4.74
C ILE A 64 3.65 -9.52 -4.38
N LYS A 65 4.06 -9.86 -3.16
CA LYS A 65 5.43 -9.66 -2.68
C LYS A 65 6.46 -10.40 -3.54
N ASN A 66 6.18 -11.68 -3.82
CA ASN A 66 7.04 -12.53 -4.65
C ASN A 66 7.19 -11.95 -6.06
N SER A 67 6.08 -11.51 -6.66
CA SER A 67 6.08 -10.91 -8.01
C SER A 67 6.90 -9.63 -8.04
N VAL A 68 6.70 -8.72 -7.09
CA VAL A 68 7.52 -7.50 -7.01
C VAL A 68 9.00 -7.84 -6.81
N SER A 69 9.35 -8.77 -5.93
CA SER A 69 10.76 -9.16 -5.71
C SER A 69 11.42 -9.82 -6.92
N ARG A 70 10.63 -10.43 -7.80
CA ARG A 70 11.10 -11.00 -9.06
C ARG A 70 11.30 -9.92 -10.13
N PHE A 71 10.35 -9.01 -10.30
CA PHE A 71 10.29 -8.11 -11.45
C PHE A 71 10.73 -6.66 -11.18
N ALA A 72 10.89 -6.26 -9.93
CA ALA A 72 11.44 -4.97 -9.57
C ALA A 72 12.88 -4.82 -10.06
N VAL A 73 13.11 -3.90 -10.99
CA VAL A 73 14.45 -3.48 -11.41
C VAL A 73 14.92 -2.36 -10.48
N LEU A 74 15.80 -2.68 -9.54
CA LEU A 74 16.42 -1.70 -8.66
C LEU A 74 17.85 -1.37 -9.12
N PRO A 75 18.27 -0.10 -9.08
CA PRO A 75 19.65 0.27 -9.37
C PRO A 75 20.64 -0.55 -8.51
N GLY A 76 21.67 -1.10 -9.15
CA GLY A 76 22.70 -1.89 -8.47
C GLY A 76 22.26 -3.31 -8.06
N ARG A 77 21.10 -3.82 -8.51
CA ARG A 77 20.70 -5.21 -8.33
C ARG A 77 20.62 -5.96 -9.67
N PRO A 78 21.18 -7.18 -9.79
CA PRO A 78 21.09 -7.97 -11.03
C PRO A 78 19.64 -8.24 -11.43
N THR A 79 19.31 -8.25 -12.72
CA THR A 79 17.98 -8.63 -13.24
C THR A 79 18.03 -10.05 -13.84
N GLY A 80 16.99 -10.87 -13.63
CA GLY A 80 16.90 -12.21 -14.24
C GLY A 80 15.84 -13.14 -13.62
N GLU A 81 15.63 -14.31 -14.23
CA GLU A 81 14.84 -15.40 -13.65
C GLU A 81 15.61 -16.08 -12.51
N ILE A 82 14.94 -16.29 -11.40
CA ILE A 82 15.59 -16.59 -10.12
C ILE A 82 14.85 -17.71 -9.41
N SER A 83 15.61 -18.64 -8.83
CA SER A 83 15.07 -19.78 -8.08
C SER A 83 14.24 -19.35 -6.87
N THR A 84 13.33 -20.21 -6.42
CA THR A 84 12.44 -19.98 -5.26
C THR A 84 13.20 -19.57 -3.99
N SER A 85 14.34 -20.21 -3.71
CA SER A 85 15.19 -19.85 -2.56
C SER A 85 15.72 -18.42 -2.67
N ARG A 86 16.23 -18.03 -3.84
CA ARG A 86 16.72 -16.66 -4.07
C ARG A 86 15.58 -15.63 -4.09
N ILE A 87 14.37 -15.99 -4.52
CA ILE A 87 13.17 -15.15 -4.38
C ILE A 87 12.91 -14.89 -2.89
N LYS A 88 12.90 -15.91 -2.03
CA LYS A 88 12.73 -15.74 -0.58
C LYS A 88 13.79 -14.82 0.04
N HIS A 89 15.05 -14.91 -0.41
CA HIS A 89 16.10 -13.98 0.01
C HIS A 89 15.88 -12.55 -0.53
N ARG A 90 15.36 -12.39 -1.75
CA ARG A 90 15.01 -11.08 -2.33
C ARG A 90 13.80 -10.45 -1.68
N ASP A 91 12.79 -11.24 -1.34
CA ASP A 91 11.65 -10.79 -0.54
C ASP A 91 12.15 -10.21 0.77
N ALA A 92 13.08 -10.87 1.45
CA ALA A 92 13.70 -10.32 2.66
C ALA A 92 14.56 -9.07 2.39
N ALA A 93 14.96 -8.81 1.15
CA ALA A 93 15.75 -7.64 0.75
C ALA A 93 14.90 -6.45 0.26
N ILE A 94 13.59 -6.62 0.06
CA ILE A 94 12.65 -5.55 -0.30
C ILE A 94 11.64 -5.35 0.83
N TRP A 95 11.15 -6.44 1.43
CA TRP A 95 10.03 -6.45 2.36
C TRP A 95 10.46 -6.82 3.77
N GLN A 96 9.86 -6.18 4.77
CA GLN A 96 9.90 -6.69 6.12
C GLN A 96 9.14 -8.03 6.21
N ARG A 97 9.55 -8.88 7.16
CA ARG A 97 8.83 -10.12 7.46
C ARG A 97 7.48 -9.79 8.09
N ARG A 98 6.45 -10.55 7.67
CA ARG A 98 5.03 -10.34 8.06
C ARG A 98 4.52 -8.96 7.63
N PHE A 99 3.23 -8.73 7.84
CA PHE A 99 2.57 -7.44 7.71
C PHE A 99 1.60 -7.30 8.88
N TYR A 100 1.10 -6.09 9.10
CA TYR A 100 0.02 -5.85 10.05
C TYR A 100 -1.31 -5.97 9.33
N GLU A 101 -2.25 -6.66 9.95
CA GLU A 101 -3.62 -6.81 9.53
C GLU A 101 -4.59 -6.33 10.63
N HIS A 102 -5.70 -5.74 10.20
CA HIS A 102 -6.85 -5.40 11.03
C HIS A 102 -8.12 -5.75 10.26
N GLN A 103 -9.05 -6.45 10.90
CA GLN A 103 -10.36 -6.74 10.32
C GLN A 103 -11.31 -5.60 10.65
N VAL A 104 -11.75 -4.89 9.61
CA VAL A 104 -12.76 -3.83 9.73
C VAL A 104 -14.09 -4.43 10.17
N ARG A 105 -14.70 -3.87 11.21
CA ARG A 105 -15.86 -4.48 11.89
C ARG A 105 -17.20 -3.85 11.53
N ASP A 106 -17.19 -2.57 11.20
CA ASP A 106 -18.38 -1.80 10.89
C ASP A 106 -18.04 -0.59 10.02
N GLU A 107 -19.05 0.17 9.63
CA GLU A 107 -18.92 1.34 8.76
C GLU A 107 -18.11 2.47 9.41
N ARG A 108 -18.20 2.65 10.73
CA ARG A 108 -17.43 3.69 11.43
C ARG A 108 -15.95 3.34 11.44
N ASP A 109 -15.64 2.09 11.74
CA ASP A 109 -14.27 1.55 11.68
C ASP A 109 -13.69 1.63 10.27
N PHE A 110 -14.51 1.34 9.25
CA PHE A 110 -14.15 1.52 7.84
C PHE A 110 -13.77 2.97 7.53
N ASN A 111 -14.64 3.93 7.85
CA ASN A 111 -14.41 5.35 7.58
C ASN A 111 -13.14 5.85 8.29
N ASN A 112 -12.94 5.50 9.56
CA ASN A 112 -11.73 5.86 10.30
C ASN A 112 -10.45 5.32 9.64
N HIS A 113 -10.49 4.08 9.15
CA HIS A 113 -9.33 3.48 8.47
C HIS A 113 -9.09 4.08 7.08
N VAL A 114 -10.15 4.44 6.35
CA VAL A 114 -10.03 5.14 5.06
C VAL A 114 -9.38 6.52 5.27
N ASP A 115 -9.85 7.29 6.25
CA ASP A 115 -9.26 8.57 6.65
C ASP A 115 -7.79 8.39 7.03
N TYR A 116 -7.49 7.40 7.87
CA TYR A 116 -6.12 7.08 8.27
C TYR A 116 -5.20 6.79 7.07
N VAL A 117 -5.69 6.01 6.10
CA VAL A 117 -4.96 5.65 4.87
C VAL A 117 -4.67 6.91 4.04
N HIS A 118 -5.66 7.78 3.85
CA HIS A 118 -5.49 8.96 2.99
C HIS A 118 -4.73 10.11 3.64
N PHE A 119 -4.83 10.26 4.96
CA PHE A 119 -4.11 11.28 5.72
C PHE A 119 -2.64 10.90 6.01
N ASN A 120 -2.28 9.64 5.83
CA ASN A 120 -0.97 9.10 6.19
C ASN A 120 0.24 9.87 5.60
N PRO A 121 0.22 10.34 4.32
CA PRO A 121 1.32 11.14 3.77
C PRO A 121 1.54 12.45 4.52
N VAL A 122 0.47 13.10 5.00
CA VAL A 122 0.54 14.33 5.79
C VAL A 122 1.11 14.03 7.18
N ARG A 123 0.59 12.99 7.83
CA ARG A 123 1.08 12.53 9.14
C ARG A 123 2.59 12.25 9.13
N HIS A 124 3.11 11.69 8.04
CA HIS A 124 4.53 11.37 7.87
C HIS A 124 5.37 12.51 7.28
N GLY A 125 4.78 13.70 7.04
CA GLY A 125 5.49 14.88 6.54
C GLY A 125 5.95 14.77 5.09
N HIS A 126 5.32 13.90 4.29
CA HIS A 126 5.63 13.73 2.87
C HIS A 126 4.83 14.67 1.96
N ALA A 127 3.76 15.25 2.47
CA ALA A 127 2.91 16.21 1.76
C ALA A 127 2.28 17.19 2.75
N GLU A 128 2.00 18.40 2.29
CA GLU A 128 1.30 19.43 3.09
C GLU A 128 -0.21 19.13 3.22
N SER A 129 -0.77 18.34 2.30
CA SER A 129 -2.16 17.89 2.30
C SER A 129 -2.31 16.52 1.63
N ALA A 130 -3.45 15.84 1.86
CA ALA A 130 -3.73 14.55 1.23
C ALA A 130 -3.80 14.66 -0.32
N ALA A 131 -4.31 15.80 -0.82
CA ALA A 131 -4.38 16.10 -2.25
C ALA A 131 -3.01 16.28 -2.91
N ALA A 132 -2.01 16.78 -2.18
CA ALA A 132 -0.65 16.93 -2.70
C ALA A 132 0.10 15.59 -2.87
N TRP A 133 -0.43 14.48 -2.33
CA TRP A 133 0.18 13.16 -2.48
C TRP A 133 -0.41 12.37 -3.66
N PRO A 134 0.36 12.09 -4.73
CA PRO A 134 -0.16 11.46 -5.94
C PRO A 134 -0.40 9.95 -5.82
N TYR A 135 0.18 9.29 -4.81
CA TYR A 135 0.21 7.81 -4.73
C TYR A 135 -0.81 7.25 -3.76
N SER A 136 -2.06 7.69 -3.88
CA SER A 136 -3.17 7.23 -3.04
C SER A 136 -4.48 7.14 -3.82
N THR A 137 -5.45 6.41 -3.28
CA THR A 137 -6.83 6.42 -3.80
C THR A 137 -7.62 7.65 -3.37
N PHE A 138 -7.04 8.59 -2.61
CA PHE A 138 -7.70 9.83 -2.17
C PHE A 138 -8.35 10.57 -3.34
N HIS A 139 -7.64 10.69 -4.47
CA HIS A 139 -8.12 11.34 -5.69
C HIS A 139 -9.39 10.71 -6.25
N ARG A 140 -9.59 9.40 -6.06
CA ARG A 140 -10.82 8.71 -6.44
C ARG A 140 -11.99 9.13 -5.55
N TYR A 141 -11.73 9.29 -4.25
CA TYR A 141 -12.73 9.71 -3.26
C TYR A 141 -13.14 11.17 -3.46
N VAL A 142 -12.19 12.05 -3.81
CA VAL A 142 -12.50 13.45 -4.20
C VAL A 142 -13.40 13.48 -5.43
N ARG A 143 -13.08 12.71 -6.48
CA ARG A 143 -13.92 12.64 -7.70
C ARG A 143 -15.32 12.06 -7.43
N ALA A 144 -15.45 11.21 -6.41
CA ALA A 144 -16.71 10.63 -5.99
C ALA A 144 -17.51 11.54 -5.02
N GLY A 145 -16.96 12.71 -4.65
CA GLY A 145 -17.61 13.64 -3.74
C GLY A 145 -17.55 13.24 -2.26
N VAL A 146 -16.73 12.24 -1.89
CA VAL A 146 -16.58 11.78 -0.50
C VAL A 146 -15.70 12.73 0.30
N TYR A 147 -14.63 13.24 -0.31
CA TYR A 147 -13.78 14.29 0.27
C TYR A 147 -13.86 15.58 -0.54
N THR A 148 -13.66 16.68 0.15
CA THR A 148 -13.27 17.94 -0.50
C THR A 148 -11.78 17.89 -0.89
N PRO A 149 -11.35 18.63 -1.94
CA PRO A 149 -9.94 18.67 -2.34
C PRO A 149 -8.98 19.18 -1.26
N ASP A 150 -9.45 19.95 -0.29
CA ASP A 150 -8.71 20.51 0.84
C ASP A 150 -8.79 19.65 2.12
N TRP A 151 -9.46 18.50 2.06
CA TRP A 151 -9.58 17.59 3.19
C TRP A 151 -8.19 17.18 3.71
N GLY A 152 -8.01 17.30 5.02
CA GLY A 152 -6.75 16.95 5.68
C GLY A 152 -5.65 18.02 5.58
N GLY A 153 -5.94 19.31 5.34
CA GLY A 153 -4.93 20.35 5.64
C GLY A 153 -5.28 21.84 5.47
N THR A 154 -5.30 22.57 6.61
CA THR A 154 -4.52 23.81 6.94
C THR A 154 -4.23 23.95 8.47
N GLN A 155 -3.95 22.85 9.20
CA GLN A 155 -3.49 22.88 10.61
C GLN A 155 -2.48 21.76 10.91
N PRO A 156 -1.55 21.94 11.88
CA PRO A 156 -0.46 20.99 12.13
C PRO A 156 -0.96 19.65 12.71
N ALA A 157 -0.49 18.56 12.12
CA ALA A 157 -0.91 17.16 12.31
C ALA A 157 -0.79 16.55 13.73
N LYS A 158 -0.51 17.34 14.77
CA LYS A 158 -0.22 16.85 16.12
C LYS A 158 -1.44 16.63 17.03
N SER A 159 -2.62 17.12 16.67
CA SER A 159 -3.77 17.13 17.61
C SER A 159 -4.85 16.09 17.36
N MET A 160 -4.80 15.29 16.28
CA MET A 160 -5.96 14.48 15.90
C MET A 160 -5.95 13.03 16.38
N TRP A 161 -4.80 12.48 16.83
CA TRP A 161 -4.70 11.04 17.11
C TRP A 161 -3.68 10.70 18.24
N MET A 162 -3.96 11.18 19.45
CA MET A 162 -3.44 10.56 20.67
C MET A 162 -4.62 10.06 21.50
N GLU A 163 -4.94 8.78 21.34
CA GLU A 163 -5.51 7.88 22.36
C GLU A 163 -5.35 6.44 21.88
#